data_AF-A0A7S1TI86-F1
#
_entry.id   AF-A0A7S1TI86-F1
#
_cell.length_a   1.000
_cell.length_b   1.000
_cell.length_c   1.000
_cell.angle_alpha   90.00
_cell.angle_beta   90.00
_cell.angle_gamma   90.00
#
_symmetry.space_group_name_H-M   'P 1'
#
loop_
_entity.id
_entity.type
_entity.pdbx_description
1 polymer ?
#
loop_
_entity_poly.entity_id
_entity_poly.type
_entity_poly.pdbx_seq_one_letter_code
_entity_poly.pdbx_strand_id
1 'polypeptide(L)'
;MLLVYVRPADESRGWEKIGQTETIWDDLRPRFVESFLMPVFDDGSSLKGLRVEIYDRDGDGTNLDNQDFIGAAECLCQEILEIPGHSITLELEDPKKPRKKRGNVILMLDGVIPCDPPVSILFNFTASIPGVANKKLVLIISKAMRKGQWTPVYRSEEARGKVTTFDPCTISKEKLCAGNDLRSFRIELHRKKRFDLEQVGFFLSNLQKLSEATVGQSFRWWSPARGLQKSGVVLLTKQIEDTSMVFDINMSGI
;
A
#
# COMPACT_ATOMS: atom_id res chain seq x y z
N MET A 1 -6.74 -8.30 9.23
CA MET A 1 -5.26 -8.29 9.17
C MET A 1 -4.78 -9.42 8.28
N LEU A 2 -3.60 -9.31 7.65
CA LEU A 2 -3.03 -10.34 6.78
C LEU A 2 -1.59 -10.67 7.19
N LEU A 3 -1.24 -11.94 7.27
CA LEU A 3 0.13 -12.44 7.46
C LEU A 3 0.67 -13.01 6.15
N VAL A 4 1.97 -12.81 5.89
CA VAL A 4 2.64 -13.30 4.67
C VAL A 4 3.78 -14.22 5.04
N TYR A 5 3.82 -15.36 4.37
CA TYR A 5 4.84 -16.38 4.52
C TYR A 5 5.46 -16.71 3.17
N VAL A 6 6.73 -17.07 3.19
CA VAL A 6 7.46 -17.63 2.05
C VAL A 6 7.90 -19.05 2.37
N ARG A 7 7.96 -19.91 1.36
CA ARG A 7 8.62 -21.20 1.46
C ARG A 7 9.84 -21.21 0.53
N PRO A 8 11.05 -21.50 1.05
CA PRO A 8 12.23 -21.73 0.22
C PRO A 8 12.02 -22.89 -0.78
N ALA A 9 12.90 -22.98 -1.78
CA ALA A 9 12.86 -24.08 -2.75
C ALA A 9 13.16 -25.45 -2.10
N ASP A 10 13.94 -25.44 -1.02
CA ASP A 10 14.13 -26.60 -0.15
C ASP A 10 12.84 -26.87 0.64
N GLU A 11 12.01 -27.79 0.15
CA GLU A 11 10.73 -28.17 0.76
C GLU A 11 10.88 -28.78 2.17
N SER A 12 12.10 -29.13 2.60
CA SER A 12 12.35 -29.53 3.99
C SER A 12 12.24 -28.37 4.96
N ARG A 13 12.36 -27.13 4.47
CA ARG A 13 12.09 -25.90 5.23
C ARG A 13 10.61 -25.57 5.15
N GLY A 14 9.99 -25.40 6.31
CA GLY A 14 8.57 -25.02 6.43
C GLY A 14 8.31 -23.57 5.96
N TRP A 15 7.06 -23.12 6.15
CA TRP A 15 6.68 -21.74 5.89
C TRP A 15 7.37 -20.77 6.86
N GLU A 16 8.06 -19.77 6.31
CA GLU A 16 8.75 -18.72 7.06
C GLU A 16 7.94 -17.42 6.98
N LYS A 17 7.52 -16.85 8.12
CA LYS A 17 6.80 -15.57 8.15
C LYS A 17 7.74 -14.44 7.76
N ILE A 18 7.40 -13.69 6.72
CA ILE A 18 8.17 -12.51 6.29
C ILE A 18 7.58 -11.20 6.79
N GLY A 19 6.30 -11.20 7.18
CA GLY A 19 5.65 -9.98 7.62
C GLY A 19 4.18 -10.12 7.95
N GLN A 20 3.61 -8.98 8.34
CA GLN A 20 2.23 -8.82 8.75
C GLN A 20 1.78 -7.42 8.39
N THR A 21 0.57 -7.29 7.83
CA THR A 21 0.00 -6.00 7.46
C THR A 21 -0.61 -5.28 8.65
N GLU A 22 -0.95 -4.01 8.45
CA GLU A 22 -1.77 -3.28 9.40
C GLU A 22 -3.17 -3.91 9.57
N THR A 23 -3.85 -3.56 10.66
CA THR A 23 -5.28 -3.88 10.83
C THR A 23 -6.12 -2.79 10.20
N ILE A 24 -6.97 -3.16 9.24
CA ILE A 24 -7.99 -2.27 8.69
C ILE A 24 -9.31 -2.60 9.38
N TRP A 25 -9.78 -1.65 10.18
CA TRP A 25 -11.03 -1.77 10.93
C TRP A 25 -12.24 -1.35 10.08
N ASP A 26 -13.35 -2.07 10.25
CA ASP A 26 -14.65 -1.79 9.61
C ASP A 26 -14.56 -1.63 8.07
N ASP A 27 -13.91 -2.59 7.40
CA ASP A 27 -13.83 -2.64 5.94
C ASP A 27 -13.98 -4.07 5.42
N LEU A 28 -14.95 -4.30 4.54
CA LEU A 28 -15.20 -5.60 3.92
C LEU A 28 -14.30 -5.87 2.70
N ARG A 29 -13.57 -4.86 2.22
CA ARG A 29 -12.65 -4.93 1.09
C ARG A 29 -11.34 -4.21 1.45
N PRO A 30 -10.64 -4.67 2.52
CA PRO A 30 -9.45 -4.00 3.00
C PRO A 30 -8.39 -3.95 1.90
N ARG A 31 -7.80 -2.76 1.69
CA ARG A 31 -6.61 -2.58 0.84
C ARG A 31 -5.44 -2.17 1.71
N PHE A 32 -4.50 -3.07 1.91
CA PHE A 32 -3.35 -2.86 2.78
C PHE A 32 -2.31 -1.94 2.13
N VAL A 33 -1.70 -1.09 2.95
CA VAL A 33 -0.57 -0.21 2.61
C VAL A 33 0.76 -0.92 2.87
N GLU A 34 0.81 -1.81 3.84
CA GLU A 34 2.03 -2.56 4.13
C GLU A 34 2.36 -3.54 3.01
N SER A 35 3.63 -3.59 2.64
CA SER A 35 4.13 -4.40 1.52
C SER A 35 5.49 -4.98 1.87
N PHE A 36 5.78 -6.19 1.43
CA PHE A 36 6.97 -6.92 1.85
C PHE A 36 7.94 -7.10 0.69
N LEU A 37 9.22 -6.79 0.94
CA LEU A 37 10.28 -7.17 0.02
C LEU A 37 10.52 -8.67 0.20
N MET A 38 10.43 -9.39 -0.91
CA MET A 38 10.80 -10.80 -0.93
C MET A 38 12.31 -10.90 -1.02
N PRO A 39 12.98 -11.71 -0.17
CA PRO A 39 14.41 -11.96 -0.34
C PRO A 39 14.63 -12.53 -1.75
N VAL A 40 15.69 -12.15 -2.45
CA VAL A 40 16.17 -12.89 -3.62
C VAL A 40 17.00 -14.07 -3.07
N PHE A 41 16.77 -15.30 -3.52
CA PHE A 41 17.58 -16.44 -3.05
C PHE A 41 18.68 -16.67 -4.09
N ASP A 42 19.90 -16.89 -3.61
CA ASP A 42 21.13 -16.92 -4.40
C ASP A 42 21.20 -18.12 -5.36
N ASP A 43 20.32 -19.11 -5.21
CA ASP A 43 20.27 -20.34 -6.00
C ASP A 43 19.59 -20.18 -7.36
N GLY A 44 19.08 -18.98 -7.68
CA GLY A 44 18.36 -18.71 -8.93
C GLY A 44 16.99 -19.41 -9.01
N SER A 45 16.53 -20.07 -7.94
CA SER A 45 15.24 -20.75 -7.91
C SER A 45 14.10 -19.75 -7.74
N SER A 46 13.26 -19.67 -8.76
CA SER A 46 12.10 -18.76 -8.83
C SER A 46 10.84 -19.37 -8.21
N LEU A 47 10.89 -20.64 -7.78
CA LEU A 47 9.76 -21.40 -7.26
C LEU A 47 9.55 -21.18 -5.75
N LYS A 48 9.43 -19.91 -5.35
CA LYS A 48 9.09 -19.57 -3.95
C LYS A 48 7.59 -19.75 -3.77
N GLY A 49 7.22 -20.58 -2.81
CA GLY A 49 5.84 -20.63 -2.32
C GLY A 49 5.52 -19.33 -1.61
N LEU A 50 4.37 -18.75 -1.88
CA LEU A 50 3.74 -17.69 -1.11
C LEU A 50 2.51 -18.25 -0.43
N ARG A 51 2.39 -17.95 0.86
CA ARG A 51 1.18 -18.21 1.62
C ARG A 51 0.74 -16.93 2.31
N VAL A 52 -0.54 -16.66 2.24
CA VAL A 52 -1.17 -15.58 3.00
C VAL A 52 -2.24 -16.14 3.91
N GLU A 53 -2.32 -15.59 5.11
CA GLU A 53 -3.33 -15.95 6.10
C GLU A 53 -4.07 -14.69 6.54
N ILE A 54 -5.40 -14.74 6.54
CA ILE A 54 -6.25 -13.59 6.86
C ILE A 54 -7.02 -13.86 8.15
N TYR A 55 -6.97 -12.87 9.02
CA TYR A 55 -7.62 -12.89 10.32
C TYR A 55 -8.53 -11.67 10.46
N ASP A 56 -9.74 -11.90 10.97
CA ASP A 56 -10.56 -10.86 11.56
C ASP A 56 -10.02 -10.57 12.96
N ARG A 57 -9.82 -9.29 13.27
CA ARG A 57 -9.15 -8.92 14.51
C ARG A 57 -10.18 -8.61 15.58
N ASP A 58 -10.20 -9.40 16.64
CA ASP A 58 -11.06 -9.21 17.80
C ASP A 58 -10.24 -8.55 18.94
N GLY A 59 -10.13 -7.23 18.88
CA GLY A 59 -9.48 -6.41 19.90
C GLY A 59 -7.97 -6.20 19.75
N ASP A 60 -7.33 -5.68 20.80
CA ASP A 60 -5.97 -5.12 20.74
C ASP A 60 -4.85 -6.16 20.95
N GLY A 61 -5.19 -7.41 21.24
CA GLY A 61 -4.21 -8.48 21.45
C GLY A 61 -3.37 -8.79 20.21
N THR A 62 -2.15 -9.28 20.42
CA THR A 62 -1.23 -9.75 19.36
C THR A 62 -1.24 -11.26 19.18
N ASN A 63 -1.90 -11.99 20.09
CA ASN A 63 -2.02 -13.45 20.01
C ASN A 63 -3.01 -13.85 18.90
N LEU A 64 -2.53 -14.59 17.90
CA LEU A 64 -3.32 -15.08 16.77
C LEU A 64 -4.39 -16.09 17.18
N ASP A 65 -4.20 -16.82 18.28
CA ASP A 65 -5.19 -17.78 18.78
C ASP A 65 -6.49 -17.12 19.24
N ASN A 66 -6.42 -15.82 19.55
CA ASN A 66 -7.56 -15.02 19.97
C ASN A 66 -8.20 -14.26 18.79
N GLN A 67 -7.72 -14.47 17.56
CA GLN A 67 -8.21 -13.80 16.35
C GLN A 67 -8.98 -14.78 15.48
N ASP A 68 -10.04 -14.30 14.83
CA ASP A 68 -10.91 -15.12 14.01
C ASP A 68 -10.26 -15.41 12.64
N PHE A 69 -9.83 -16.65 12.43
CA PHE A 69 -9.28 -17.07 11.15
C PHE A 69 -10.34 -17.04 10.04
N ILE A 70 -10.11 -16.21 9.02
CA ILE A 70 -10.99 -16.09 7.85
C ILE A 70 -10.65 -17.17 6.83
N GLY A 71 -9.36 -17.30 6.49
CA GLY A 71 -8.86 -18.28 5.51
C GLY A 71 -7.42 -18.01 5.10
N ALA A 72 -6.85 -18.95 4.35
CA ALA A 72 -5.53 -18.87 3.76
C ALA A 72 -5.58 -19.12 2.25
N ALA A 73 -4.56 -18.64 1.55
CA ALA A 73 -4.34 -18.95 0.14
C ALA A 73 -2.85 -19.15 -0.12
N GLU A 74 -2.53 -20.03 -1.06
CA GLU A 74 -1.17 -20.36 -1.46
C GLU A 74 -1.02 -20.26 -2.98
N CYS A 75 0.14 -19.81 -3.44
CA CYS A 75 0.54 -19.84 -4.85
C CYS A 75 2.07 -19.81 -4.98
N LEU A 76 2.59 -20.06 -6.16
CA LEU A 76 3.99 -19.81 -6.47
C LEU A 76 4.17 -18.38 -6.97
N CYS A 77 5.30 -17.73 -6.63
CA CYS A 77 5.63 -16.41 -7.17
C CYS A 77 5.60 -16.39 -8.71
N GLN A 78 6.09 -17.47 -9.33
CA GLN A 78 6.15 -17.61 -10.77
C GLN A 78 4.75 -17.55 -11.42
N GLU A 79 3.74 -18.16 -10.80
CA GLU A 79 2.35 -18.10 -11.30
C GLU A 79 1.86 -16.65 -11.38
N ILE A 80 2.24 -15.81 -10.42
CA ILE A 80 1.90 -14.38 -10.46
C ILE A 80 2.68 -13.67 -11.57
N LEU A 81 3.98 -13.91 -11.68
CA LEU A 81 4.86 -13.25 -12.66
C LEU A 81 4.50 -13.59 -14.11
N GLU A 82 3.91 -14.75 -14.36
CA GLU A 82 3.46 -15.18 -15.69
C GLU A 82 2.15 -14.51 -16.13
N ILE A 83 1.34 -14.00 -15.18
CA ILE A 83 0.08 -13.33 -15.51
C ILE A 83 0.35 -11.93 -16.07
N PRO A 84 -0.24 -11.54 -17.22
CA PRO A 84 -0.18 -10.17 -17.72
C PRO A 84 -0.78 -9.18 -16.71
N GLY A 85 0.07 -8.48 -15.97
CA GLY A 85 -0.35 -7.61 -14.86
C GLY A 85 0.35 -7.92 -13.54
N HIS A 86 0.96 -9.10 -13.43
CA HIS A 86 1.62 -9.61 -12.22
C HIS A 86 0.67 -9.58 -11.01
N SER A 87 -0.57 -10.03 -11.24
CA SER A 87 -1.64 -10.00 -10.26
C SER A 87 -2.48 -11.26 -10.38
N ILE A 88 -2.68 -11.96 -9.26
CA ILE A 88 -3.50 -13.16 -9.16
C ILE A 88 -4.62 -12.94 -8.15
N THR A 89 -5.79 -13.54 -8.39
CA THR A 89 -6.87 -13.61 -7.41
C THR A 89 -7.01 -15.05 -6.96
N LEU A 90 -6.91 -15.29 -5.66
CA LEU A 90 -6.98 -16.61 -5.05
C LEU A 90 -8.21 -16.69 -4.15
N GLU A 91 -8.91 -17.83 -4.16
CA GLU A 91 -9.97 -18.11 -3.20
C GLU A 91 -9.35 -18.39 -1.83
N LEU A 92 -10.00 -17.91 -0.77
CA LEU A 92 -9.57 -18.18 0.60
C LEU A 92 -10.19 -19.48 1.10
N GLU A 93 -9.35 -20.33 1.67
CA GLU A 93 -9.74 -21.62 2.20
C GLU A 93 -9.54 -21.71 3.71
N ASP A 94 -10.44 -22.42 4.39
CA ASP A 94 -10.28 -22.80 5.79
C ASP A 94 -10.39 -24.32 5.90
N PRO A 95 -9.28 -25.03 6.18
CA PRO A 95 -9.28 -26.49 6.31
C PRO A 95 -10.28 -27.01 7.35
N LYS A 96 -10.60 -26.21 8.38
CA LYS A 96 -11.58 -26.58 9.41
C LYS A 96 -13.03 -26.45 8.89
N LYS A 97 -13.26 -25.69 7.82
CA LYS A 97 -14.59 -25.38 7.26
C LYS A 97 -14.58 -25.39 5.71
N PRO A 98 -14.27 -26.52 5.07
CA PRO A 98 -13.96 -26.60 3.63
C PRO A 98 -15.14 -26.29 2.70
N ARG A 99 -16.39 -26.39 3.17
CA ARG A 99 -17.58 -26.11 2.35
C ARG A 99 -18.03 -24.65 2.39
N LYS A 100 -17.40 -23.80 3.22
CA LYS A 100 -17.82 -22.41 3.42
C LYS A 100 -16.94 -21.48 2.58
N LYS A 101 -17.54 -20.73 1.65
CA LYS A 101 -16.84 -19.67 0.90
C LYS A 101 -16.36 -18.56 1.85
N ARG A 102 -15.11 -18.13 1.71
CA ARG A 102 -14.46 -17.12 2.57
C ARG A 102 -14.10 -15.82 1.87
N GLY A 103 -14.38 -15.71 0.57
CA GLY A 103 -13.97 -14.58 -0.25
C GLY A 103 -12.63 -14.84 -0.92
N ASN A 104 -12.03 -13.79 -1.46
CA ASN A 104 -10.82 -13.88 -2.26
C ASN A 104 -9.75 -12.92 -1.74
N VAL A 105 -8.49 -13.23 -2.03
CA VAL A 105 -7.36 -12.34 -1.86
C VAL A 105 -6.73 -12.05 -3.22
N ILE A 106 -6.28 -10.81 -3.42
CA ILE A 106 -5.57 -10.39 -4.63
C ILE A 106 -4.12 -10.15 -4.25
N LEU A 107 -3.20 -10.92 -4.85
CA LEU A 107 -1.76 -10.74 -4.67
C LEU A 107 -1.18 -10.06 -5.91
N MET A 108 -0.25 -9.14 -5.70
CA MET A 108 0.43 -8.42 -6.78
C MET A 108 1.94 -8.43 -6.52
N LEU A 109 2.73 -8.72 -7.55
CA LEU A 109 4.18 -8.66 -7.49
C LEU A 109 4.72 -7.52 -8.35
N ASP A 110 5.66 -6.77 -7.78
CA ASP A 110 6.27 -5.62 -8.42
C ASP A 110 7.79 -5.69 -8.32
N GLY A 111 8.47 -5.26 -9.38
CA GLY A 111 9.91 -5.03 -9.32
C GLY A 111 10.17 -3.67 -8.71
N VAL A 112 11.07 -3.60 -7.74
CA VAL A 112 11.50 -2.35 -7.10
C VAL A 112 12.95 -2.10 -7.49
N ILE A 113 13.25 -0.88 -7.94
CA ILE A 113 14.62 -0.42 -8.15
C ILE A 113 15.11 0.15 -6.81
N PRO A 114 16.09 -0.48 -6.15
CA PRO A 114 16.65 0.06 -4.90
C PRO A 114 17.32 1.42 -5.15
N CYS A 115 17.16 2.35 -4.22
CA CYS A 115 17.85 3.63 -4.24
C CYS A 115 18.93 3.65 -3.16
N ASP A 116 20.17 3.94 -3.56
CA ASP A 116 21.31 4.13 -2.65
C ASP A 116 22.04 5.43 -3.03
N PRO A 117 22.02 6.47 -2.17
CA PRO A 117 21.37 6.52 -0.87
C PRO A 117 19.83 6.44 -0.98
N PRO A 118 19.13 5.96 0.08
CA PRO A 118 17.67 5.96 0.11
C PRO A 118 17.10 7.37 -0.02
N VAL A 119 15.98 7.53 -0.72
CA VAL A 119 15.33 8.84 -0.91
C VAL A 119 14.00 8.89 -0.17
N SER A 120 13.85 9.89 0.69
CA SER A 120 12.63 10.15 1.46
C SER A 120 11.90 11.37 0.92
N ILE A 121 10.57 11.26 0.82
CA ILE A 121 9.70 12.28 0.24
C ILE A 121 8.66 12.65 1.30
N LEU A 122 8.68 13.91 1.73
CA LEU A 122 7.72 14.48 2.67
C LEU A 122 6.81 15.49 1.97
N PHE A 123 5.50 15.29 2.05
CA PHE A 123 4.53 16.19 1.45
C PHE A 123 3.14 16.03 2.05
N ASN A 124 2.33 17.08 2.00
CA ASN A 124 0.90 17.01 2.26
C ASN A 124 0.08 17.93 1.37
N PHE A 125 -1.23 17.74 1.46
CA PHE A 125 -2.21 18.50 0.71
C PHE A 125 -3.29 19.06 1.62
N THR A 126 -3.93 20.11 1.11
CA THR A 126 -5.25 20.53 1.57
C THR A 126 -6.29 20.23 0.51
N ALA A 127 -7.51 19.94 0.95
CA ALA A 127 -8.66 19.61 0.12
C ALA A 127 -9.84 20.54 0.44
N SER A 128 -10.16 21.44 -0.49
CA SER A 128 -11.34 22.31 -0.47
C SER A 128 -12.30 21.88 -1.57
N ILE A 129 -13.08 20.83 -1.28
CA ILE A 129 -13.94 20.18 -2.27
C ILE A 129 -15.42 20.49 -1.99
N PRO A 130 -16.16 21.07 -2.97
CA PRO A 130 -17.60 21.29 -2.84
C PRO A 130 -18.38 20.00 -2.57
N GLY A 131 -19.31 20.04 -1.62
CA GLY A 131 -20.20 18.91 -1.29
C GLY A 131 -19.64 17.91 -0.27
N VAL A 132 -18.36 18.02 0.10
CA VAL A 132 -17.75 17.17 1.16
C VAL A 132 -17.11 17.98 2.29
N ALA A 133 -17.33 19.29 2.33
CA ALA A 133 -16.95 20.12 3.47
C ALA A 133 -17.51 19.55 4.78
N ASN A 134 -16.68 19.54 5.82
CA ASN A 134 -16.98 19.00 7.15
C ASN A 134 -17.34 17.50 7.19
N LYS A 135 -17.16 16.75 6.10
CA LYS A 135 -17.21 15.28 6.12
C LYS A 135 -15.87 14.72 6.60
N LYS A 136 -15.88 13.48 7.12
CA LYS A 136 -14.65 12.74 7.43
C LYS A 136 -14.02 12.29 6.12
N LEU A 137 -12.80 12.72 5.87
CA LEU A 137 -12.04 12.40 4.67
C LEU A 137 -10.79 11.61 5.03
N VAL A 138 -10.37 10.76 4.09
CA VAL A 138 -9.11 10.00 4.15
C VAL A 138 -8.44 10.17 2.79
N LEU A 139 -7.14 10.44 2.81
CA LEU A 139 -6.28 10.47 1.63
C LEU A 139 -5.58 9.12 1.48
N ILE A 140 -5.64 8.55 0.29
CA ILE A 140 -4.92 7.33 -0.08
C ILE A 140 -4.00 7.65 -1.24
N ILE A 141 -2.73 7.27 -1.11
CA ILE A 141 -1.77 7.32 -2.23
C ILE A 141 -1.59 5.90 -2.72
N SER A 142 -1.77 5.68 -4.02
CA SER A 142 -1.63 4.39 -4.66
C SER A 142 -0.54 4.44 -5.73
N LYS A 143 0.41 3.50 -5.69
CA LYS A 143 1.42 3.32 -6.73
C LYS A 143 0.78 2.64 -7.95
N ALA A 144 1.11 3.10 -9.17
CA ALA A 144 0.69 2.42 -10.39
C ALA A 144 1.33 1.04 -10.47
N MET A 145 0.56 0.03 -10.84
CA MET A 145 1.01 -1.33 -11.13
C MET A 145 0.88 -1.58 -12.64
N ARG A 146 1.20 -2.80 -13.09
CA ARG A 146 1.02 -3.17 -14.50
C ARG A 146 -0.47 -3.17 -14.89
N LYS A 147 -0.75 -3.04 -16.19
CA LYS A 147 -2.12 -3.11 -16.76
C LYS A 147 -3.14 -2.15 -16.10
N GLY A 148 -2.68 -0.99 -15.62
CA GLY A 148 -3.57 0.04 -15.05
C GLY A 148 -4.12 -0.28 -13.66
N GLN A 149 -3.56 -1.29 -12.99
CA GLN A 149 -3.84 -1.59 -11.59
C GLN A 149 -3.15 -0.57 -10.67
N TRP A 150 -3.62 -0.46 -9.42
CA TRP A 150 -3.10 0.46 -8.41
C TRP A 150 -3.07 -0.24 -7.06
N THR A 151 -1.98 -0.08 -6.32
CA THR A 151 -1.86 -0.61 -4.95
C THR A 151 -1.64 0.54 -3.96
N PRO A 152 -2.34 0.61 -2.82
CA PRO A 152 -2.08 1.61 -1.79
C PRO A 152 -0.67 1.52 -1.26
N VAL A 153 -0.07 2.67 -1.01
CA VAL A 153 1.29 2.81 -0.45
C VAL A 153 1.34 3.81 0.70
N TYR A 154 0.24 4.54 0.92
CA TYR A 154 0.01 5.38 2.09
C TYR A 154 -1.49 5.58 2.32
N ARG A 155 -1.87 5.73 3.59
CA ARG A 155 -3.21 6.11 4.05
C ARG A 155 -3.08 7.15 5.17
N SER A 156 -3.79 8.26 5.05
CA SER A 156 -3.80 9.32 6.07
C SER A 156 -4.68 8.97 7.29
N GLU A 157 -4.66 9.86 8.27
CA GLU A 157 -5.66 10.01 9.31
C GLU A 157 -7.05 10.37 8.76
N GLU A 158 -8.07 10.23 9.61
CA GLU A 158 -9.41 10.76 9.33
C GLU A 158 -9.46 12.26 9.62
N ALA A 159 -9.33 13.08 8.59
CA ALA A 159 -9.38 14.53 8.71
C ALA A 159 -10.78 15.09 8.42
N ARG A 160 -11.10 16.25 8.99
CA ARG A 160 -12.37 16.96 8.77
C ARG A 160 -12.15 18.47 8.81
N GLY A 161 -12.74 19.20 7.87
CA GLY A 161 -12.81 20.66 7.93
C GLY A 161 -13.58 21.27 6.77
N LYS A 162 -13.73 22.60 6.78
CA LYS A 162 -14.24 23.36 5.62
C LYS A 162 -13.25 23.28 4.46
N VAL A 163 -11.97 23.49 4.77
CA VAL A 163 -10.81 23.05 3.99
C VAL A 163 -10.16 21.96 4.84
N THR A 164 -10.02 20.76 4.30
CA THR A 164 -9.46 19.63 5.04
C THR A 164 -7.97 19.56 4.78
N THR A 165 -7.16 19.69 5.84
CA THR A 165 -5.70 19.51 5.77
C THR A 165 -5.36 18.13 6.27
N PHE A 166 -4.45 17.46 5.58
CA PHE A 166 -3.90 16.17 6.00
C PHE A 166 -2.51 16.35 6.61
N ASP A 167 -2.14 15.48 7.53
CA ASP A 167 -0.79 15.45 8.08
C ASP A 167 0.27 15.15 6.99
N PRO A 168 1.51 15.64 7.15
CA PRO A 168 2.64 15.27 6.30
C PRO A 168 2.79 13.75 6.14
N CYS A 169 2.76 13.30 4.88
CA CYS A 169 3.14 11.95 4.52
C CYS A 169 4.64 11.92 4.28
N THR A 170 5.35 11.03 4.99
CA THR A 170 6.73 10.67 4.70
C THR A 170 6.75 9.29 4.07
N ILE A 171 7.27 9.18 2.85
CA ILE A 171 7.30 7.93 2.08
C ILE A 171 8.59 7.82 1.28
N SER A 172 9.15 6.61 1.18
CA SER A 172 10.34 6.39 0.36
C SER A 172 10.01 6.38 -1.14
N LYS A 173 11.02 6.71 -1.96
CA LYS A 173 10.92 6.65 -3.43
C LYS A 173 10.58 5.23 -3.92
N GLU A 174 11.12 4.19 -3.29
CA GLU A 174 10.81 2.79 -3.60
C GLU A 174 9.34 2.47 -3.36
N LYS A 175 8.79 2.90 -2.21
CA LYS A 175 7.40 2.64 -1.86
C LYS A 175 6.45 3.44 -2.76
N LEU A 176 6.76 4.72 -3.04
CA LEU A 176 5.91 5.60 -3.84
C LEU A 176 5.89 5.24 -5.34
N CYS A 177 7.05 4.99 -5.94
CA CYS A 177 7.18 4.85 -7.39
C CYS A 177 8.12 3.70 -7.84
N ALA A 178 8.44 2.77 -6.95
CA ALA A 178 9.34 1.63 -7.23
C ALA A 178 10.72 2.05 -7.75
N GLY A 179 11.20 3.23 -7.31
CA GLY A 179 12.49 3.78 -7.75
C GLY A 179 12.45 4.51 -9.10
N ASN A 180 11.32 4.54 -9.79
CA ASN A 180 11.18 5.18 -11.11
C ASN A 180 10.38 6.48 -11.03
N ASP A 181 11.03 7.62 -11.26
CA ASP A 181 10.44 8.96 -11.09
C ASP A 181 9.31 9.27 -12.09
N LEU A 182 9.27 8.57 -13.23
CA LEU A 182 8.24 8.68 -14.23
C LEU A 182 7.02 7.80 -13.93
N ARG A 183 7.18 6.79 -13.06
CA ARG A 183 6.09 5.89 -12.69
C ARG A 183 5.01 6.68 -11.98
N SER A 184 3.78 6.55 -12.49
CA SER A 184 2.66 7.29 -11.93
C SER A 184 2.28 6.78 -10.55
N PHE A 185 1.85 7.70 -9.71
CA PHE A 185 1.05 7.39 -8.52
C PHE A 185 -0.25 8.18 -8.60
N ARG A 186 -1.25 7.68 -7.87
CA ARG A 186 -2.59 8.22 -7.81
C ARG A 186 -2.86 8.68 -6.40
N ILE A 187 -3.30 9.93 -6.25
CA ILE A 187 -3.73 10.47 -4.96
C ILE A 187 -5.24 10.52 -4.96
N GLU A 188 -5.85 9.78 -4.05
CA GLU A 188 -7.28 9.55 -3.94
C GLU A 188 -7.82 10.22 -2.67
N LEU A 189 -8.93 10.92 -2.80
CA LEU A 189 -9.69 11.43 -1.67
C LEU A 189 -10.93 10.58 -1.48
N HIS A 190 -11.12 10.07 -0.26
CA HIS A 190 -12.24 9.22 0.10
C HIS A 190 -13.02 9.84 1.25
N ARG A 191 -14.35 9.68 1.22
CA ARG A 191 -15.25 10.00 2.32
C ARG A 191 -15.42 8.74 3.15
N LYS A 192 -15.02 8.77 4.43
CA LYS A 192 -15.21 7.64 5.35
C LYS A 192 -16.68 7.51 5.73
N LYS A 193 -17.26 6.36 5.37
CA LYS A 193 -18.53 5.83 5.91
C LYS A 193 -18.20 4.82 7.01
N ARG A 194 -19.24 4.30 7.67
CA ARG A 194 -19.08 3.30 8.74
C ARG A 194 -18.27 2.08 8.28
N PHE A 195 -18.69 1.43 7.19
CA PHE A 195 -18.10 0.19 6.70
C PHE A 195 -17.45 0.30 5.31
N ASP A 196 -17.23 1.52 4.83
CA ASP A 196 -16.83 1.75 3.44
C ASP A 196 -16.04 3.07 3.28
N LEU A 197 -15.24 3.13 2.22
CA LEU A 197 -14.54 4.32 1.76
C LEU A 197 -15.10 4.72 0.39
N GLU A 198 -15.92 5.76 0.38
CA GLU A 198 -16.50 6.26 -0.86
C GLU A 198 -15.54 7.24 -1.53
N GLN A 199 -15.09 6.90 -2.73
CA GLN A 199 -14.20 7.77 -3.49
C GLN A 199 -14.88 9.09 -3.87
N VAL A 200 -14.32 10.20 -3.40
CA VAL A 200 -14.71 11.57 -3.77
C VAL A 200 -14.07 11.95 -5.09
N GLY A 201 -12.83 11.52 -5.32
CA GLY A 201 -12.11 11.72 -6.57
C GLY A 201 -10.62 11.48 -6.42
N PHE A 202 -9.86 11.77 -7.47
CA PHE A 202 -8.43 11.52 -7.51
C PHE A 202 -7.71 12.38 -8.54
N PHE A 203 -6.39 12.46 -8.43
CA PHE A 203 -5.53 12.91 -9.52
C PHE A 203 -4.33 11.99 -9.68
N LEU A 204 -3.71 12.06 -10.86
CA LEU A 204 -2.49 11.33 -11.18
C LEU A 204 -1.31 12.28 -11.17
N SER A 205 -0.18 11.82 -10.65
CA SER A 205 1.11 12.50 -10.73
C SER A 205 2.22 11.46 -10.86
N ASN A 206 3.46 11.91 -10.86
CA ASN A 206 4.66 11.10 -10.69
C ASN A 206 5.70 11.93 -9.93
N LEU A 207 6.84 11.34 -9.56
CA LEU A 207 7.82 12.04 -8.72
C LEU A 207 8.44 13.23 -9.45
N GLN A 208 8.66 13.12 -10.76
CA GLN A 208 9.12 14.25 -11.58
C GLN A 208 8.15 15.45 -11.52
N LYS A 209 6.86 15.23 -11.75
CA LYS A 209 5.85 16.31 -11.68
C LYS A 209 5.71 16.88 -10.27
N LEU A 210 5.85 16.04 -9.24
CA LEU A 210 5.80 16.48 -7.86
C LEU A 210 7.03 17.32 -7.50
N SER A 211 8.23 16.94 -7.97
CA SER A 211 9.46 17.69 -7.73
C SER A 211 9.44 19.05 -8.42
N GLU A 212 8.82 19.16 -9.59
CA GLU A 212 8.61 20.42 -10.32
C GLU A 212 7.49 21.30 -9.73
N ALA A 213 6.57 20.73 -8.94
CA ALA A 213 5.43 21.47 -8.39
C ALA A 213 5.84 22.47 -7.29
N THR A 214 5.18 23.63 -7.26
CA THR A 214 5.41 24.64 -6.21
C THR A 214 4.46 24.46 -5.03
N VAL A 215 4.92 24.81 -3.82
CA VAL A 215 4.03 24.91 -2.65
C VAL A 215 2.95 25.96 -2.96
N GLY A 216 1.69 25.64 -2.64
CA GLY A 216 0.52 26.43 -3.02
C GLY A 216 -0.05 26.10 -4.39
N GLN A 217 0.61 25.24 -5.18
CA GLN A 217 0.08 24.79 -6.47
C GLN A 217 -1.19 23.94 -6.28
N SER A 218 -2.23 24.25 -7.04
CA SER A 218 -3.43 23.44 -7.13
C SER A 218 -3.30 22.38 -8.21
N PHE A 219 -3.80 21.18 -7.91
CA PHE A 219 -3.81 20.04 -8.83
C PHE A 219 -5.18 19.89 -9.48
N ARG A 220 -5.17 19.62 -10.79
CA ARG A 220 -6.38 19.19 -11.48
C ARG A 220 -6.72 17.78 -11.04
N TRP A 221 -7.95 17.59 -10.60
CA TRP A 221 -8.41 16.30 -10.07
C TRP A 221 -9.76 15.95 -10.65
N TRP A 222 -10.05 14.67 -10.77
CA TRP A 222 -11.31 14.15 -11.28
C TRP A 222 -12.21 13.72 -10.13
N SER A 223 -13.51 14.00 -10.23
CA SER A 223 -14.53 13.50 -9.31
C SER A 223 -15.66 12.81 -10.07
N PRO A 224 -16.29 11.76 -9.49
CA PRO A 224 -17.47 11.13 -10.11
C PRO A 224 -18.63 12.10 -10.30
N ALA A 225 -18.83 13.03 -9.36
CA ALA A 225 -19.98 13.93 -9.36
C ALA A 225 -19.84 15.13 -10.32
N ARG A 226 -18.61 15.55 -10.66
CA ARG A 226 -18.37 16.80 -11.41
C ARG A 226 -17.35 16.66 -12.54
N GLY A 227 -16.82 15.47 -12.79
CA GLY A 227 -15.74 15.26 -13.76
C GLY A 227 -14.46 15.98 -13.35
N LEU A 228 -13.70 16.46 -14.34
CA LEU A 228 -12.42 17.13 -14.13
C LEU A 228 -12.61 18.53 -13.53
N GLN A 229 -11.95 18.79 -12.41
CA GLN A 229 -11.98 20.04 -11.66
C GLN A 229 -10.59 20.69 -11.68
N LYS A 230 -10.53 22.01 -11.80
CA LYS A 230 -9.26 22.76 -11.90
C LYS A 230 -8.65 23.14 -10.55
N SER A 231 -9.46 23.11 -9.50
CA SER A 231 -9.08 23.52 -8.15
C SER A 231 -9.64 22.59 -7.10
N GLY A 232 -9.09 22.70 -5.88
CA GLY A 232 -9.62 22.05 -4.70
C GLY A 232 -8.63 21.14 -4.00
N VAL A 233 -7.55 20.72 -4.64
CA VAL A 233 -6.44 20.03 -3.96
C VAL A 233 -5.17 20.82 -4.13
N VAL A 234 -4.55 21.26 -3.03
CA VAL A 234 -3.40 22.17 -3.03
C VAL A 234 -2.25 21.55 -2.25
N LEU A 235 -1.05 21.52 -2.85
CA LEU A 235 0.18 21.07 -2.19
C LEU A 235 0.59 22.09 -1.13
N LEU A 236 0.75 21.64 0.10
CA LEU A 236 1.04 22.51 1.25
C LEU A 236 2.51 22.43 1.67
N THR A 237 3.10 21.25 1.68
CA THR A 237 4.54 21.05 1.91
C THR A 237 5.11 20.09 0.89
N LYS A 238 6.41 20.23 0.61
CA LYS A 238 7.19 19.31 -0.22
C LYS A 238 8.67 19.39 0.16
N GLN A 239 9.24 18.27 0.55
CA GLN A 239 10.67 18.04 0.73
C GLN A 239 11.03 16.70 0.09
N ILE A 240 12.11 16.67 -0.68
CA ILE A 240 12.66 15.44 -1.28
C ILE A 240 14.12 15.45 -0.88
N GLU A 241 14.51 14.50 -0.04
CA GLU A 241 15.83 14.45 0.56
C GLU A 241 16.46 13.08 0.35
N ASP A 242 17.72 13.09 -0.07
CA ASP A 242 18.57 11.91 0.04
C ASP A 242 18.82 11.71 1.53
N THR A 243 18.45 10.55 2.05
CA THR A 243 18.73 10.21 3.45
C THR A 243 20.25 10.06 3.57
N SER A 244 20.88 10.96 4.31
CA SER A 244 22.33 10.91 4.51
C SER A 244 22.75 9.56 5.09
N MET A 245 23.86 9.00 4.60
CA MET A 245 24.42 7.75 5.10
C MET A 245 24.59 7.83 6.63
N VAL A 246 24.02 6.86 7.33
CA VAL A 246 24.27 6.65 8.76
C VAL A 246 25.41 5.63 8.86
N PHE A 247 26.50 6.00 9.54
CA PHE A 247 27.62 5.10 9.78
C PHE A 247 27.34 4.25 11.02
N ASP A 248 27.56 2.93 10.90
CA ASP A 248 27.52 2.01 12.03
C ASP A 248 28.93 1.87 12.65
N ILE A 249 29.03 1.95 13.97
CA ILE A 249 30.30 1.79 14.70
C ILE A 249 30.29 0.41 15.36
N ASN A 250 31.03 -0.52 14.76
CA ASN A 250 31.23 -1.86 15.32
C ASN A 250 32.53 -1.88 16.13
N MET A 251 32.45 -2.31 17.40
CA MET A 251 33.60 -2.46 18.30
C MET A 251 33.75 -3.93 18.70
N SER A 252 34.97 -4.44 18.69
CA SER A 252 35.32 -5.73 19.29
C SER A 252 36.45 -5.55 20.30
N GLY A 253 36.35 -6.23 21.44
CA GLY A 253 37.37 -6.26 22.50
C GLY A 253 38.13 -7.59 22.48
N ILE A 254 39.39 -7.56 22.91
CA ILE A 254 40.24 -8.75 23.09
C ILE A 254 39.89 -9.44 24.41
#